data_AF-A0A2A5M8V1-F1
#
_entry.id   AF-A0A2A5M8V1-F1
#
_cell.length_a   1.000
_cell.length_b   1.000
_cell.length_c   1.000
_cell.angle_alpha   90.00
_cell.angle_beta   90.00
_cell.angle_gamma   90.00
#
_symmetry.space_group_name_H-M   'P 1'
#
loop_
_entity.id
_entity.type
_entity.pdbx_description
1 polymer ?
#
loop_
_entity_poly.entity_id
_entity_poly.type
_entity_poly.pdbx_seq_one_letter_code
_entity_poly.pdbx_strand_id
1 'polypeptide(L)'
;MRELIEGYLGKSIEGKKSKMPAKLDFIQSASGLFLGLFMWVHMLFVSTILVSEDFFNSVVHFLELKFVYDNPVMSYLTSFLAACVLVVFFVHALLAMRKFPINYRQYQILRTHSKKMNHSDTSLWWVQAFTGFIMFFLGSAHLIFIVTNADKISGDMSGDRVVSHFMWLFYAVLLVCVELHGSIG
;
A
#
# COMPACT_ATOMS: atom_id res chain seq x y z
N MET A 1 0.41 -13.85 -33.20
CA MET A 1 0.92 -13.04 -34.35
C MET A 1 0.96 -11.54 -34.05
N ARG A 2 -0.11 -10.92 -33.52
CA ARG A 2 -0.13 -9.48 -33.16
C ARG A 2 1.00 -9.06 -32.19
N GLU A 3 1.20 -9.83 -31.12
CA GLU A 3 2.25 -9.55 -30.12
C GLU A 3 3.67 -9.72 -30.69
N LEU A 4 3.87 -10.66 -31.62
CA LEU A 4 5.16 -10.82 -32.31
C LEU A 4 5.47 -9.60 -33.18
N ILE A 5 4.48 -9.11 -33.94
CA ILE A 5 4.65 -7.93 -34.80
C ILE A 5 4.98 -6.69 -33.95
N GLU A 6 4.25 -6.47 -32.85
CA GLU A 6 4.52 -5.36 -31.94
C GLU A 6 5.89 -5.50 -31.25
N GLY A 7 6.28 -6.71 -30.86
CA GLY A 7 7.57 -6.98 -30.21
C GLY A 7 8.78 -6.71 -31.11
N TYR A 8 8.72 -7.11 -32.39
CA TYR A 8 9.84 -6.89 -33.33
C TYR A 8 9.85 -5.49 -33.96
N LEU A 9 8.68 -4.91 -34.25
CA LEU A 9 8.57 -3.65 -35.02
C LEU A 9 8.20 -2.43 -34.17
N GLY A 10 7.83 -2.61 -32.90
CA GLY A 10 7.41 -1.54 -32.00
C GLY A 10 6.08 -0.86 -32.36
N LYS A 11 5.32 -1.43 -33.30
CA LYS A 11 4.04 -0.92 -33.80
C LYS A 11 3.05 -2.07 -34.01
N SER A 12 1.77 -1.76 -33.92
CA SER A 12 0.69 -2.70 -34.23
C SER A 12 0.63 -3.01 -35.73
N ILE A 13 -0.18 -4.02 -36.10
CA ILE A 13 -0.49 -4.37 -37.50
C ILE A 13 -1.00 -3.15 -38.29
N GLU A 14 -1.70 -2.24 -37.64
CA GLU A 14 -2.23 -1.00 -38.24
C GLU A 14 -1.21 0.15 -38.28
N GLY A 15 0.07 -0.10 -37.93
CA GLY A 15 1.11 0.92 -37.88
C GLY A 15 1.01 1.90 -36.71
N LYS A 16 0.15 1.63 -35.72
CA LYS A 16 -0.08 2.50 -34.55
C LYS A 16 0.80 2.10 -33.37
N LYS A 17 1.07 3.05 -32.47
CA LYS A 17 1.74 2.77 -31.18
C LYS A 17 0.82 2.00 -30.23
N SER A 18 1.44 1.20 -29.35
CA SER A 18 0.73 0.51 -28.27
C SER A 18 0.03 1.48 -27.34
N LYS A 19 -1.18 1.12 -26.90
CA LYS A 19 -1.89 1.82 -25.81
C LYS A 19 -1.45 1.34 -24.42
N MET A 20 -0.60 0.31 -24.34
CA MET A 20 -0.19 -0.28 -23.07
C MET A 20 0.50 0.72 -22.12
N PRO A 21 1.43 1.59 -22.55
CA PRO A 21 2.02 2.58 -21.65
C PRO A 21 0.98 3.47 -20.96
N ALA A 22 -0.03 3.94 -21.70
CA ALA A 22 -1.10 4.77 -21.15
C ALA A 22 -1.98 4.01 -20.14
N LYS A 23 -2.30 2.73 -20.44
CA LYS A 23 -3.06 1.88 -19.50
C LYS A 23 -2.28 1.63 -18.20
N LEU A 24 -0.99 1.34 -18.32
CA LEU A 24 -0.15 1.05 -17.16
C LEU A 24 0.11 2.29 -16.30
N ASP A 25 0.14 3.49 -16.89
CA ASP A 25 0.23 4.75 -16.16
C ASP A 25 -1.09 5.04 -15.41
N PHE A 26 -2.23 4.84 -16.06
CA PHE A 26 -3.55 4.97 -15.43
C PHE A 26 -3.72 4.01 -14.23
N ILE A 27 -3.37 2.73 -14.38
CA ILE A 27 -3.50 1.75 -13.30
C ILE A 27 -2.56 2.09 -12.13
N GLN A 28 -1.35 2.60 -12.42
CA GLN A 28 -0.42 3.03 -11.37
C GLN A 28 -1.02 4.14 -10.51
N SER A 29 -1.59 5.17 -11.14
CA SER A 29 -2.21 6.30 -10.44
C SER A 29 -3.51 5.90 -9.75
N ALA A 30 -4.36 5.10 -10.39
CA ALA A 30 -5.63 4.64 -9.80
C ALA A 30 -5.42 3.74 -8.57
N SER A 31 -4.45 2.81 -8.64
CA SER A 31 -4.10 1.97 -7.49
C SER A 31 -3.47 2.79 -6.35
N GLY A 32 -2.64 3.79 -6.67
CA GLY A 32 -2.10 4.72 -5.68
C GLY A 32 -3.20 5.51 -4.97
N LEU A 33 -4.13 6.08 -5.73
CA LEU A 33 -5.28 6.82 -5.18
C LEU A 33 -6.15 5.93 -4.29
N PHE A 34 -6.43 4.70 -4.72
CA PHE A 34 -7.18 3.74 -3.91
C PHE A 34 -6.48 3.46 -2.57
N LEU A 35 -5.17 3.22 -2.59
CA LEU A 35 -4.39 2.96 -1.37
C LEU A 35 -4.32 4.18 -0.46
N GLY A 36 -4.16 5.39 -1.00
CA GLY A 36 -4.17 6.63 -0.22
C GLY A 36 -5.51 6.85 0.50
N LEU A 37 -6.63 6.72 -0.21
CA LEU A 37 -7.97 6.81 0.38
C LEU A 37 -8.24 5.69 1.39
N PHE A 38 -7.80 4.47 1.09
CA PHE A 38 -7.86 3.36 2.03
C PHE A 38 -7.11 3.68 3.32
N MET A 39 -5.91 4.26 3.23
CA MET A 39 -5.12 4.63 4.40
C MET A 39 -5.80 5.69 5.25
N TRP A 40 -6.46 6.70 4.66
CA TRP A 40 -7.24 7.66 5.43
C TRP A 40 -8.37 7.00 6.21
N VAL A 41 -9.17 6.15 5.55
CA VAL A 41 -10.25 5.40 6.21
C VAL A 41 -9.69 4.45 7.27
N HIS A 42 -8.57 3.79 6.98
CA HIS A 42 -7.89 2.89 7.90
C HIS A 42 -7.43 3.62 9.18
N MET A 43 -6.77 4.77 9.05
CA MET A 43 -6.31 5.55 10.20
C MET A 43 -7.49 6.05 11.05
N LEU A 44 -8.61 6.42 10.42
CA LEU A 44 -9.83 6.77 11.14
C LEU A 44 -10.38 5.59 11.95
N PHE A 45 -10.46 4.39 11.37
CA PHE A 45 -10.99 3.22 12.08
C PHE A 45 -10.06 2.72 13.18
N VAL A 46 -8.74 2.63 12.92
CA VAL A 46 -7.79 2.12 13.91
C VAL A 46 -7.64 3.08 15.09
N SER A 47 -7.79 4.39 14.88
CA SER A 47 -7.71 5.40 15.96
C SER A 47 -8.94 5.45 16.87
N THR A 48 -10.01 4.72 16.58
CA THR A 48 -11.22 4.66 17.44
C THR A 48 -10.93 4.12 18.85
N ILE A 49 -9.82 3.38 19.02
CA ILE A 49 -9.32 2.94 20.33
C ILE A 49 -9.01 4.10 21.29
N LEU A 50 -8.74 5.30 20.76
CA LEU A 50 -8.52 6.51 21.58
C LEU A 50 -9.81 6.99 22.26
N VAL A 51 -10.98 6.59 21.76
CA VAL A 51 -12.28 6.88 22.38
C VAL A 51 -12.54 5.90 23.51
N SER A 52 -12.57 4.60 23.20
CA SER A 52 -12.62 3.50 24.15
C SER A 52 -12.37 2.16 23.45
N GLU A 53 -12.03 1.13 24.23
CA GLU A 53 -11.93 -0.25 23.74
C GLU A 53 -13.27 -0.77 23.17
N ASP A 54 -14.38 -0.51 23.89
CA ASP A 54 -15.72 -0.91 23.45
C ASP A 54 -16.11 -0.27 22.12
N PHE A 55 -15.73 0.98 21.89
CA PHE A 55 -16.03 1.68 20.63
C PHE A 55 -15.22 1.08 19.47
N PHE A 56 -13.93 0.81 19.68
CA PHE A 56 -13.10 0.11 18.70
C PHE A 56 -13.68 -1.26 18.34
N ASN A 57 -14.01 -2.07 19.34
CA ASN A 57 -14.58 -3.40 19.13
C ASN A 57 -15.93 -3.34 18.40
N SER A 58 -16.76 -2.33 18.69
CA SER A 58 -18.02 -2.09 17.98
C SER A 58 -17.80 -1.77 16.48
N VAL A 59 -16.78 -0.98 16.15
CA VAL A 59 -16.41 -0.68 14.76
C VAL A 59 -15.92 -1.94 14.04
N VAL A 60 -15.09 -2.76 14.69
CA VAL A 60 -14.66 -4.05 14.12
C VAL A 60 -15.87 -4.95 13.84
N HIS A 61 -16.77 -5.11 14.80
CA HIS A 61 -17.97 -5.94 14.64
C HIS A 61 -18.88 -5.44 13.52
N PHE A 62 -18.97 -4.12 13.35
CA PHE A 62 -19.71 -3.51 12.23
C PHE A 62 -19.07 -3.86 10.89
N LEU A 63 -17.75 -3.72 10.76
CA LEU A 63 -17.01 -4.04 9.53
C LEU A 63 -17.04 -5.55 9.19
N GLU A 64 -17.10 -6.41 10.20
CA GLU A 64 -17.26 -7.86 10.04
C GLU A 64 -18.72 -8.28 9.78
N LEU A 65 -19.69 -7.36 9.78
CA LEU A 65 -21.12 -7.64 9.62
C LEU A 65 -21.70 -8.58 10.71
N LYS A 66 -21.10 -8.60 11.91
CA LYS A 66 -21.59 -9.42 13.04
C LYS A 66 -23.00 -9.03 13.51
N PHE A 67 -23.47 -7.82 13.18
CA PHE A 67 -24.85 -7.41 13.45
C PHE A 67 -25.90 -8.15 12.60
N VAL A 68 -25.51 -8.73 11.46
CA VAL A 68 -26.38 -9.56 10.61
C VAL A 68 -26.32 -11.02 11.07
N TYR A 69 -25.13 -11.51 11.36
CA TYR A 69 -24.89 -12.89 11.77
C TYR A 69 -23.73 -12.96 12.77
N ASP A 70 -24.04 -13.15 14.04
CA ASP A 70 -23.04 -13.18 15.11
C ASP A 70 -22.35 -14.55 15.17
N ASN A 71 -21.32 -14.72 14.33
CA ASN A 71 -20.54 -15.94 14.23
C ASN A 71 -19.05 -15.61 14.04
N PRO A 72 -18.12 -16.33 14.71
CA PRO A 72 -16.68 -16.15 14.53
C PRO A 72 -16.20 -16.19 13.07
N VAL A 73 -16.90 -16.94 12.20
CA VAL A 73 -16.63 -17.03 10.76
C VAL A 73 -16.73 -15.67 10.06
N MET A 74 -17.47 -14.71 10.60
CA MET A 74 -17.57 -13.36 10.03
C MET A 74 -16.23 -12.61 10.01
N SER A 75 -15.28 -12.98 10.88
CA SER A 75 -13.92 -12.39 10.87
C SER A 75 -13.17 -12.65 9.55
N TYR A 76 -13.55 -13.69 8.78
CA TYR A 76 -13.00 -13.93 7.45
C TYR A 76 -13.36 -12.84 6.43
N LEU A 77 -14.36 -12.00 6.70
CA LEU A 77 -14.64 -10.84 5.86
C LEU A 77 -13.48 -9.85 5.91
N THR A 78 -12.89 -9.64 7.09
CA THR A 78 -11.68 -8.83 7.25
C THR A 78 -10.50 -9.47 6.52
N SER A 79 -10.32 -10.79 6.61
CA SER A 79 -9.29 -11.50 5.83
C SER A 79 -9.47 -11.29 4.33
N PHE A 80 -10.70 -11.38 3.83
CA PHE A 80 -11.00 -11.19 2.41
C PHE A 80 -10.73 -9.76 1.95
N LEU A 81 -11.18 -8.75 2.71
CA LEU A 81 -10.90 -7.35 2.41
C LEU A 81 -9.40 -7.05 2.42
N ALA A 82 -8.68 -7.53 3.45
CA ALA A 82 -7.23 -7.37 3.53
C ALA A 82 -6.50 -8.06 2.37
N ALA A 83 -6.99 -9.22 1.90
CA ALA A 83 -6.43 -9.91 0.74
C ALA A 83 -6.65 -9.10 -0.55
N CYS A 84 -7.83 -8.50 -0.74
CA CYS A 84 -8.07 -7.58 -1.86
C CYS A 84 -7.13 -6.38 -1.82
N VAL A 85 -6.93 -5.76 -0.65
CA VAL A 85 -5.99 -4.64 -0.48
C VAL A 85 -4.56 -5.09 -0.77
N LEU A 86 -4.15 -6.29 -0.34
CA LEU A 86 -2.83 -6.86 -0.63
C LEU A 86 -2.59 -7.02 -2.13
N VAL A 87 -3.60 -7.48 -2.88
CA VAL A 87 -3.50 -7.56 -4.35
C VAL A 87 -3.30 -6.18 -4.96
N VAL A 88 -4.09 -5.17 -4.53
CA VAL A 88 -3.93 -3.80 -5.04
C VAL A 88 -2.57 -3.22 -4.64
N PHE A 89 -2.09 -3.49 -3.42
CA PHE A 89 -0.77 -3.10 -2.94
C PHE A 89 0.34 -3.65 -3.83
N PHE A 90 0.28 -4.93 -4.19
CA PHE A 90 1.26 -5.53 -5.10
C PHE A 90 1.16 -5.00 -6.53
N VAL A 91 -0.06 -4.79 -7.06
CA VAL A 91 -0.24 -4.16 -8.38
C VAL A 91 0.36 -2.76 -8.39
N HIS A 92 0.11 -1.96 -7.35
CA HIS A 92 0.68 -0.63 -7.21
C HIS A 92 2.22 -0.69 -7.16
N ALA A 93 2.79 -1.54 -6.31
CA ALA A 93 4.23 -1.70 -6.17
C ALA A 93 4.90 -2.13 -7.48
N LEU A 94 4.34 -3.12 -8.19
CA LEU A 94 4.85 -3.60 -9.49
C LEU A 94 4.85 -2.52 -10.57
N LEU A 95 3.86 -1.63 -10.57
CA LEU A 95 3.81 -0.54 -11.54
C LEU A 95 4.71 0.63 -11.14
N ALA A 96 4.69 1.01 -9.86
CA ALA A 96 5.47 2.12 -9.32
C ALA A 96 6.98 1.83 -9.32
N MET A 97 7.42 0.58 -9.12
CA MET A 97 8.84 0.21 -9.13
C MET A 97 9.54 0.54 -10.46
N ARG A 98 8.79 0.65 -11.57
CA ARG A 98 9.33 1.07 -12.88
C ARG A 98 9.87 2.50 -12.88
N LYS A 99 9.54 3.31 -11.87
CA LYS A 99 9.99 4.69 -11.72
C LYS A 99 11.29 4.80 -10.91
N PHE A 100 11.79 3.71 -10.32
CA PHE A 100 13.04 3.74 -9.57
C PHE A 100 14.28 3.89 -10.48
N PRO A 101 15.37 4.51 -9.96
CA PRO A 101 16.66 4.42 -10.62
C PRO A 101 17.12 2.95 -10.63
N ILE A 102 17.26 2.36 -11.81
CA ILE A 102 17.49 0.91 -11.98
C ILE A 102 18.97 0.55 -12.15
N ASN A 103 19.87 1.54 -12.16
CA ASN A 103 21.30 1.31 -12.18
C ASN A 103 22.07 2.40 -11.42
N TYR A 104 23.35 2.09 -11.14
CA TYR A 104 24.23 2.96 -10.37
C TYR A 104 24.35 4.37 -10.97
N ARG A 105 24.46 4.47 -12.30
CA ARG A 105 24.60 5.76 -12.98
C ARG A 105 23.36 6.64 -12.81
N GLN A 106 22.16 6.06 -12.96
CA GLN A 106 20.89 6.76 -12.74
C GLN A 106 20.75 7.22 -11.29
N TYR A 107 21.08 6.35 -10.32
CA TYR A 107 21.06 6.71 -8.91
C TYR A 107 22.01 7.89 -8.61
N GLN A 108 23.26 7.83 -9.09
CA GLN A 108 24.24 8.89 -8.89
C GLN A 108 23.77 10.23 -9.47
N ILE A 109 23.27 10.24 -10.72
CA ILE A 109 22.79 11.45 -11.38
C ILE A 109 21.62 12.03 -10.62
N LEU A 110 20.58 11.22 -10.34
CA LEU A 110 19.36 11.70 -9.71
C LEU A 110 19.60 12.19 -8.28
N ARG A 111 20.49 11.51 -7.53
CA ARG A 111 20.87 11.92 -6.17
C ARG A 111 21.63 13.24 -6.19
N THR A 112 22.58 13.38 -7.11
CA THR A 112 23.38 14.61 -7.25
C THR A 112 22.50 15.77 -7.68
N HIS A 113 21.60 15.55 -8.65
CA HIS A 113 20.66 16.55 -9.14
C HIS A 113 19.71 17.02 -8.04
N SER A 114 19.07 16.09 -7.32
CA SER A 114 18.18 16.42 -6.19
C SER A 114 18.87 17.28 -5.14
N LYS A 115 20.09 16.90 -4.72
CA LYS A 115 20.88 17.67 -3.74
C LYS A 115 21.36 19.04 -4.21
N LYS A 116 21.46 19.27 -5.53
CA LYS A 116 21.96 20.53 -6.10
C LYS A 116 20.84 21.47 -6.50
N MET A 117 19.67 20.95 -6.87
CA MET A 117 18.52 21.77 -7.24
C MET A 117 17.88 22.51 -6.06
N ASN A 118 17.98 21.98 -4.83
CA ASN A 118 17.27 22.50 -3.66
C ASN A 118 15.76 22.72 -3.93
N HIS A 119 15.15 21.78 -4.66
CA HIS A 119 13.72 21.83 -5.02
C HIS A 119 12.92 20.86 -4.15
N SER A 120 11.84 21.34 -3.54
CA SER A 120 11.02 20.58 -2.58
C SER A 120 10.48 19.31 -3.19
N ASP A 121 9.80 19.40 -4.33
CA ASP A 121 9.03 18.28 -4.88
C ASP A 121 9.96 17.18 -5.42
N THR A 122 11.14 17.58 -5.90
CA THR A 122 12.19 16.64 -6.29
C THR A 122 12.73 15.88 -5.08
N SER A 123 12.82 16.54 -3.92
CA SER A 123 13.23 15.92 -2.66
C SER A 123 12.13 15.03 -2.08
N LEU A 124 10.87 15.45 -2.19
CA LEU A 124 9.71 14.68 -1.74
C LEU A 124 9.52 13.40 -2.57
N TRP A 125 9.78 13.44 -3.87
CA TRP A 125 9.80 12.22 -4.68
C TRP A 125 10.85 11.20 -4.20
N TRP A 126 12.01 11.67 -3.73
CA TRP A 126 13.00 10.77 -3.10
C TRP A 126 12.48 10.14 -1.80
N VAL A 127 11.71 10.90 -1.01
CA VAL A 127 11.03 10.38 0.19
C VAL A 127 10.03 9.31 -0.22
N GLN A 128 9.15 9.58 -1.18
CA GLN A 128 8.20 8.59 -1.71
C GLN A 128 8.90 7.33 -2.18
N ALA A 129 10.00 7.48 -2.92
CA ALA A 129 10.72 6.33 -3.44
C ALA A 129 11.31 5.46 -2.33
N PHE A 130 11.90 6.09 -1.31
CA PHE A 130 12.48 5.42 -0.17
C PHE A 130 11.43 4.75 0.73
N THR A 131 10.36 5.46 1.08
CA THR A 131 9.27 4.92 1.90
C THR A 131 8.53 3.81 1.17
N GLY A 132 8.30 3.93 -0.14
CA GLY A 132 7.69 2.89 -0.96
C GLY A 132 8.51 1.60 -0.97
N PHE A 133 9.84 1.72 -1.06
CA PHE A 133 10.74 0.57 -0.96
C PHE A 133 10.67 -0.12 0.41
N ILE A 134 10.66 0.64 1.51
CA ILE A 134 10.51 0.08 2.86
C ILE A 134 9.15 -0.61 3.03
N MET A 135 8.08 0.02 2.56
CA MET A 135 6.73 -0.52 2.65
C MET A 135 6.55 -1.82 1.89
N PHE A 136 7.33 -2.07 0.82
CA PHE A 136 7.30 -3.36 0.15
C PHE A 136 7.53 -4.54 1.11
N PHE A 137 8.35 -4.35 2.15
CA PHE A 137 8.56 -5.35 3.19
C PHE A 137 7.54 -5.22 4.32
N LEU A 138 7.44 -4.02 4.91
CA LEU A 138 6.62 -3.82 6.11
C LEU A 138 5.12 -3.89 5.82
N GLY A 139 4.65 -3.25 4.75
CA GLY A 139 3.25 -3.28 4.34
C GLY A 139 2.79 -4.69 3.96
N SER A 140 3.63 -5.46 3.25
CA SER A 140 3.33 -6.87 2.96
C SER A 140 3.24 -7.72 4.21
N ALA A 141 4.20 -7.60 5.14
CA ALA A 141 4.16 -8.33 6.40
C ALA A 141 2.90 -7.99 7.21
N HIS A 142 2.54 -6.70 7.29
CA HIS A 142 1.33 -6.24 7.96
C HIS A 142 0.06 -6.86 7.34
N LEU A 143 -0.11 -6.74 6.03
CA LEU A 143 -1.31 -7.24 5.34
C LEU A 143 -1.41 -8.77 5.40
N ILE A 144 -0.31 -9.51 5.24
CA ILE A 144 -0.30 -10.97 5.37
C ILE A 144 -0.71 -11.38 6.78
N PHE A 145 -0.23 -10.68 7.81
CA PHE A 145 -0.61 -10.93 9.19
C PHE A 145 -2.12 -10.76 9.39
N ILE A 146 -2.70 -9.65 8.91
CA ILE A 146 -4.13 -9.36 9.02
C ILE A 146 -4.96 -10.40 8.25
N VAL A 147 -4.54 -10.80 7.05
CA VAL A 147 -5.20 -11.85 6.26
C VAL A 147 -5.27 -13.18 7.03
N THR A 148 -4.21 -13.52 7.74
CA THR A 148 -4.05 -14.83 8.40
C THR A 148 -4.52 -14.88 9.86
N ASN A 149 -4.80 -13.73 10.48
CA ASN A 149 -5.17 -13.62 11.90
C ASN A 149 -6.34 -12.63 12.11
N ALA A 150 -7.30 -12.60 11.18
CA ALA A 150 -8.41 -11.65 11.26
C ALA A 150 -9.32 -11.86 12.48
N ASP A 151 -9.37 -13.08 13.01
CA ASP A 151 -10.05 -13.45 14.25
C ASP A 151 -9.42 -12.83 15.52
N LYS A 152 -8.24 -12.20 15.40
CA LYS A 152 -7.48 -11.59 16.50
C LYS A 152 -7.43 -10.06 16.40
N ILE A 153 -8.49 -9.48 15.86
CA ILE A 153 -8.66 -8.03 15.71
C ILE A 153 -9.70 -7.57 16.76
N SER A 154 -9.22 -7.36 17.97
CA SER A 154 -9.95 -6.72 19.07
C SER A 154 -9.00 -5.77 19.81
N GLY A 155 -9.51 -4.88 20.64
CA GLY A 155 -8.71 -3.89 21.36
C GLY A 155 -7.62 -4.53 22.23
N ASP A 156 -8.00 -5.51 23.06
CA ASP A 156 -7.11 -6.32 23.89
C ASP A 156 -6.05 -7.09 23.09
N MET A 157 -6.46 -7.90 22.11
CA MET A 157 -5.56 -8.73 21.29
C MET A 157 -4.63 -7.90 20.42
N SER A 158 -5.11 -6.73 19.96
CA SER A 158 -4.28 -5.78 19.21
C SER A 158 -3.28 -5.07 20.12
N GLY A 159 -3.67 -4.71 21.34
CA GLY A 159 -2.76 -4.15 22.34
C GLY A 159 -1.66 -5.13 22.73
N ASP A 160 -2.02 -6.37 23.01
CA ASP A 160 -1.06 -7.44 23.32
C ASP A 160 -0.08 -7.66 22.15
N ARG A 161 -0.58 -7.71 20.91
CA ARG A 161 0.26 -7.78 19.72
C ARG A 161 1.28 -6.63 19.64
N VAL A 162 0.86 -5.40 19.92
CA VAL A 162 1.74 -4.22 19.83
C VAL A 162 2.88 -4.30 20.85
N VAL A 163 2.59 -4.73 22.08
CA VAL A 163 3.54 -4.72 23.19
C VAL A 163 4.30 -6.04 23.31
N SER A 164 3.59 -7.15 23.56
CA SER A 164 4.15 -8.46 23.88
C SER A 164 4.91 -9.09 22.72
N HIS A 165 4.53 -8.77 21.48
CA HIS A 165 5.21 -9.25 20.27
C HIS A 165 6.18 -8.22 19.66
N PHE A 166 6.52 -7.15 20.38
CA PHE A 166 7.45 -6.10 19.94
C PHE A 166 7.02 -5.44 18.60
N MET A 167 5.74 -5.47 18.27
CA MET A 167 5.24 -4.92 17.01
C MET A 167 5.15 -3.39 17.01
N TRP A 168 5.30 -2.73 18.17
CA TRP A 168 5.30 -1.27 18.24
C TRP A 168 6.36 -0.61 17.35
N LEU A 169 7.59 -1.17 17.29
CA LEU A 169 8.66 -0.62 16.45
C LEU A 169 8.34 -0.81 14.97
N PHE A 170 7.82 -2.00 14.63
CA PHE A 170 7.34 -2.31 13.29
C PHE A 170 6.26 -1.31 12.83
N TYR A 171 5.24 -1.09 13.66
CA TYR A 171 4.15 -0.17 13.35
C TYR A 171 4.60 1.28 13.34
N ALA A 172 5.53 1.70 14.20
CA ALA A 172 6.07 3.06 14.19
C ALA A 172 6.78 3.40 12.87
N VAL A 173 7.63 2.49 12.38
CA VAL A 173 8.31 2.68 11.09
C VAL A 173 7.32 2.63 9.94
N LEU A 174 6.39 1.66 9.96
CA LEU A 174 5.35 1.56 8.92
C LEU A 174 4.48 2.81 8.87
N LEU A 175 4.05 3.35 10.02
CA LEU A 175 3.25 4.56 10.14
C LEU A 175 3.93 5.76 9.47
N VAL A 176 5.20 6.02 9.82
CA VAL A 176 5.96 7.13 9.22
C VAL A 176 6.11 6.93 7.72
N CYS A 177 6.41 5.70 7.27
CA CYS A 177 6.59 5.43 5.86
C CYS A 177 5.30 5.61 5.06
N VAL A 178 4.18 5.05 5.55
CA VAL A 178 2.90 5.07 4.82
C VAL A 178 2.29 6.46 4.79
N GLU A 179 2.38 7.22 5.88
CA GLU A 179 1.82 8.57 5.94
C GLU A 179 2.60 9.53 5.04
N LEU A 180 3.94 9.49 5.06
CA LEU A 180 4.76 10.28 4.14
C LEU A 180 4.56 9.85 2.69
N HIS A 181 4.49 8.55 2.41
CA HIS A 181 4.30 8.07 1.04
C HIS A 181 2.93 8.48 0.48
N GLY A 182 1.87 8.28 1.26
CA GLY A 182 0.50 8.52 0.87
C GLY A 182 0.11 9.99 0.82
N SER A 183 0.69 10.85 1.67
CA SER A 183 0.42 12.29 1.64
C SER A 183 1.14 13.03 0.52
N ILE A 184 2.32 12.55 0.10
CA ILE A 184 3.06 13.12 -1.04
C ILE A 184 2.51 12.61 -2.38
N GLY A 185 1.96 11.37 -2.40
CA GLY A 185 1.46 10.70 -3.60
C GLY A 185 0.07 11.14 -4.02
#